data_AF-A0A1M6GSS6-F1
#
_entry.id   AF-A0A1M6GSS6-F1
#
_cell.length_a   1.000
_cell.length_b   1.000
_cell.length_c   1.000
_cell.angle_alpha   90.00
_cell.angle_beta   90.00
_cell.angle_gamma   90.00
#
_symmetry.space_group_name_H-M   'P 1'
#
loop_
_entity.id
_entity.type
_entity.pdbx_description
1 polymer ?
#
loop_
_entity_poly.entity_id
_entity_poly.type
_entity_poly.pdbx_seq_one_letter_code
_entity_poly.pdbx_strand_id
1 'polypeptide(L)'
;MNKRNKLFTSINIFKFLIGVSVMMLALYNLFINSAAIINSMLIIQLLFALLLIVSGIQSLKDDNENKRRIAYAYFIIALVVLILNLVTFLRILKI
;
A
#
# COMPACT_ATOMS: atom_id res chain seq x y z
N MET A 1 16.75 -1.81 24.56
CA MET A 1 16.44 -0.80 23.51
C MET A 1 14.97 -0.41 23.63
N ASN A 2 14.69 0.86 23.93
CA ASN A 2 13.39 1.33 24.44
C ASN A 2 12.28 1.21 23.36
N LYS A 3 11.15 0.56 23.67
CA LYS A 3 10.05 0.29 22.70
C LYS A 3 9.52 1.56 21.99
N ARG A 4 9.63 2.74 22.63
CA ARG A 4 9.24 4.04 22.06
C ARG A 4 10.08 4.44 20.83
N ASN A 5 11.35 4.04 20.76
CA ASN A 5 12.21 4.38 19.61
C ASN A 5 11.88 3.58 18.35
N LYS A 6 11.15 2.46 18.46
CA LYS A 6 10.71 1.69 17.28
C LYS A 6 9.58 2.39 16.52
N LEU A 7 8.68 3.12 17.21
CA LEU A 7 7.54 3.81 16.59
C LEU A 7 8.00 4.96 15.67
N PHE A 8 9.05 5.68 16.03
CA PHE A 8 9.58 6.83 15.28
C PHE A 8 10.69 6.48 14.28
N THR A 9 10.79 5.22 13.87
CA THR A 9 11.71 4.87 12.78
C THR A 9 11.17 5.41 11.45
N SER A 10 12.06 5.86 10.56
CA SER A 10 11.69 6.47 9.27
C SER A 10 10.71 5.61 8.47
N ILE A 11 10.86 4.28 8.54
CA ILE A 11 9.98 3.35 7.83
C ILE A 11 8.58 3.29 8.46
N ASN A 12 8.46 3.36 9.78
CA ASN A 12 7.15 3.36 10.45
C ASN A 12 6.42 4.69 10.24
N ILE A 13 7.15 5.82 10.22
CA ILE A 13 6.59 7.13 9.84
C ILE A 13 6.11 7.10 8.38
N PHE A 14 6.89 6.51 7.46
CA PHE A 14 6.48 6.35 6.07
C PHE A 14 5.19 5.53 5.92
N LYS A 15 5.08 4.39 6.60
CA LYS A 15 3.85 3.58 6.61
C LYS A 15 2.66 4.33 7.18
N PHE A 16 2.87 5.09 8.26
CA PHE A 16 1.84 5.92 8.85
C PHE A 16 1.34 6.99 7.88
N LEU A 17 2.26 7.70 7.21
CA LEU A 17 1.91 8.69 6.18
C LEU A 17 1.12 8.07 5.02
N ILE A 18 1.51 6.89 4.52
CA ILE A 18 0.73 6.18 3.50
C ILE A 18 -0.68 5.86 4.02
N GLY A 19 -0.80 5.34 5.25
CA GLY A 19 -2.10 5.02 5.85
C GLY A 19 -3.00 6.24 5.96
N VAL A 20 -2.47 7.37 6.40
CA VAL A 20 -3.20 8.65 6.47
C VAL A 20 -3.61 9.13 5.07
N SER A 21 -2.73 9.06 4.08
CA SER A 21 -3.04 9.43 2.69
C SER A 21 -4.16 8.57 2.10
N VAL A 22 -4.15 7.26 2.34
CA VAL A 22 -5.22 6.35 1.92
C VAL A 22 -6.55 6.73 2.59
N MET A 23 -6.53 7.03 3.89
CA MET A 23 -7.73 7.42 4.63
C MET A 23 -8.31 8.74 4.09
N MET A 24 -7.46 9.74 3.83
CA MET A 24 -7.92 11.02 3.28
C MET A 24 -8.49 10.87 1.86
N LEU A 25 -7.84 10.09 0.99
CA LEU A 25 -8.36 9.82 -0.35
C LEU A 25 -9.67 9.02 -0.31
N ALA A 26 -9.80 8.05 0.59
CA ALA A 26 -11.04 7.29 0.75
C ALA A 26 -12.21 8.17 1.24
N LEU A 27 -11.95 9.10 2.16
CA LEU A 27 -12.95 10.08 2.61
C LEU A 27 -13.32 11.06 1.50
N TYR A 28 -12.33 11.56 0.75
CA TYR A 28 -12.56 12.44 -0.39
C TYR A 28 -13.44 11.79 -1.47
N ASN A 29 -13.29 10.48 -1.69
CA ASN A 29 -14.07 9.73 -2.67
C ASN A 29 -15.57 9.69 -2.40
N LEU A 30 -15.99 9.90 -1.16
CA LEU A 30 -17.41 9.93 -0.81
C LEU A 30 -18.13 11.18 -1.36
N PHE A 31 -17.39 12.21 -1.78
CA PHE A 31 -17.93 13.53 -2.13
C PHE A 31 -17.69 13.96 -3.58
N ILE A 32 -17.14 13.09 -4.45
CA ILE A 32 -16.74 13.45 -5.83
C ILE A 32 -17.47 12.65 -6.91
N ASN A 33 -17.45 13.17 -8.15
CA ASN A 33 -18.06 12.53 -9.32
C ASN A 33 -17.35 11.24 -9.76
N SER A 34 -18.07 10.39 -10.50
CA SER A 34 -17.71 9.00 -10.87
C SER A 34 -16.32 8.84 -11.51
N ALA A 35 -15.90 9.77 -12.38
CA ALA A 35 -14.58 9.72 -13.01
C ALA A 35 -13.44 10.01 -12.02
N ALA A 36 -13.68 10.90 -11.05
CA ALA A 36 -12.71 11.21 -10.01
C ALA A 36 -12.59 10.06 -9.00
N ILE A 37 -13.67 9.29 -8.78
CA ILE A 37 -13.66 8.06 -7.97
C ILE A 37 -12.73 6.98 -8.55
N ILE A 38 -12.73 6.80 -9.88
CA ILE A 38 -11.87 5.78 -10.52
C ILE A 38 -10.39 6.15 -10.33
N ASN A 39 -10.03 7.41 -10.57
CA ASN A 39 -8.64 7.88 -10.43
C ASN A 39 -8.15 7.75 -8.98
N SER A 40 -8.96 8.10 -8.02
CA SER A 40 -8.61 8.00 -6.60
C SER A 40 -8.58 6.56 -6.10
N MET A 41 -9.42 5.65 -6.62
CA MET A 41 -9.33 4.22 -6.34
C MET A 41 -7.98 3.64 -6.83
N LEU A 42 -7.52 4.02 -8.02
CA LEU A 42 -6.20 3.61 -8.53
C LEU A 42 -5.06 4.11 -7.64
N ILE A 43 -5.13 5.37 -7.20
CA ILE A 43 -4.14 5.96 -6.28
C ILE A 43 -4.12 5.21 -4.94
N ILE A 44 -5.30 4.90 -4.38
CA ILE A 44 -5.42 4.12 -3.13
C ILE A 44 -4.81 2.73 -3.30
N GLN A 45 -5.09 2.04 -4.41
CA GLN A 45 -4.51 0.73 -4.71
C GLN A 45 -2.98 0.78 -4.83
N LEU A 46 -2.45 1.85 -5.43
CA LEU A 46 -1.01 2.05 -5.60
C LEU A 46 -0.31 2.34 -4.27
N LEU A 47 -0.92 3.18 -3.42
CA LEU A 47 -0.46 3.44 -2.05
C LEU A 47 -0.49 2.16 -1.20
N PHE A 48 -1.53 1.34 -1.34
CA PHE A 48 -1.62 0.06 -0.67
C PHE A 48 -0.52 -0.92 -1.12
N ALA A 49 -0.24 -1.00 -2.42
CA ALA A 49 0.86 -1.82 -2.94
C ALA A 49 2.23 -1.38 -2.38
N LEU A 50 2.48 -0.06 -2.30
CA LEU A 50 3.70 0.49 -1.67
C LEU A 50 3.81 0.10 -0.20
N LEU A 51 2.70 0.16 0.56
CA LEU A 51 2.67 -0.23 1.96
C LEU A 51 2.99 -1.73 2.15
N LEU A 52 2.48 -2.58 1.26
CA LEU A 52 2.79 -4.02 1.24
C LEU A 52 4.27 -4.27 0.92
N ILE A 53 4.84 -3.59 -0.07
CA ILE A 53 6.26 -3.73 -0.43
C ILE A 53 7.15 -3.35 0.74
N VAL A 54 6.92 -2.18 1.36
CA VAL A 54 7.71 -1.74 2.52
C VAL A 54 7.54 -2.68 3.71
N SER A 55 6.35 -3.23 3.91
CA SER A 55 6.10 -4.24 4.96
C SER A 55 6.79 -5.57 4.66
N GLY A 56 6.81 -6.01 3.40
CA GLY A 56 7.57 -7.18 2.96
C GLY A 56 9.07 -7.01 3.19
N ILE A 57 9.65 -5.88 2.79
CA ILE A 57 11.08 -5.59 3.00
C ILE A 57 11.44 -5.61 4.49
N GLN A 58 10.60 -5.04 5.36
CA GLN A 58 10.84 -5.09 6.81
C GLN A 58 10.75 -6.51 7.36
N SER A 59 9.73 -7.27 6.96
CA SER A 59 9.53 -8.65 7.43
C SER A 59 10.61 -9.61 6.93
N LEU A 60 11.25 -9.33 5.79
CA LEU A 60 12.42 -10.09 5.31
C LEU A 60 13.69 -9.88 6.15
N LYS A 61 13.82 -8.71 6.78
CA LYS A 61 14.96 -8.35 7.65
C LYS A 61 14.83 -8.90 9.07
N ASP A 62 13.73 -9.59 9.38
CA ASP A 62 13.49 -10.17 10.70
C ASP A 62 13.99 -11.62 10.72
N ASP A 63 14.69 -11.99 11.79
CA ASP A 63 15.28 -13.34 11.94
C ASP A 63 14.20 -14.43 12.10
N ASN A 64 12.96 -14.05 12.42
CA ASN A 64 11.86 -14.99 12.59
C ASN A 64 11.35 -15.52 11.24
N GLU A 65 11.47 -16.83 11.04
CA GLU A 65 11.01 -17.51 9.82
C GLU A 65 9.53 -17.26 9.50
N ASN A 66 8.65 -17.17 10.50
CA ASN A 66 7.24 -16.90 10.29
C ASN A 66 7.02 -15.50 9.70
N LYS A 67 7.79 -14.50 10.13
CA LYS A 67 7.72 -13.15 9.57
C LYS A 67 8.27 -13.12 8.15
N ARG A 68 9.36 -13.84 7.88
CA ARG A 68 9.88 -13.99 6.50
C ARG A 68 8.85 -14.64 5.57
N ARG A 69 8.11 -15.68 6.02
CA ARG A 69 7.00 -16.27 5.26
C ARG A 69 5.90 -15.25 4.95
N ILE A 70 5.49 -14.45 5.94
CA ILE A 70 4.51 -13.38 5.75
C ILE A 70 5.03 -12.31 4.76
N ALA A 71 6.34 -12.06 4.72
CA ALA A 71 6.92 -11.14 3.76
C ALA A 71 6.67 -11.58 2.31
N TYR A 72 6.87 -12.87 2.00
CA TYR A 72 6.56 -13.42 0.68
C TYR A 72 5.08 -13.25 0.33
N ALA A 73 4.17 -13.47 1.29
CA ALA A 73 2.74 -13.21 1.09
C ALA A 73 2.47 -11.73 0.75
N TYR A 74 3.11 -10.78 1.45
CA TYR A 74 2.98 -9.35 1.12
C TYR A 74 3.44 -9.03 -0.30
N PHE A 75 4.56 -9.62 -0.76
CA PHE A 75 5.02 -9.42 -2.13
C PHE A 75 4.09 -10.01 -3.17
N ILE A 76 3.54 -11.21 -2.93
CA ILE A 76 2.56 -11.84 -3.83
C ILE A 76 1.32 -10.96 -3.95
N ILE A 77 0.77 -10.47 -2.83
CA ILE A 77 -0.40 -9.59 -2.84
C ILE A 77 -0.07 -8.28 -3.56
N ALA A 78 1.10 -7.67 -3.31
CA ALA A 78 1.52 -6.45 -3.99
C ALA A 78 1.63 -6.65 -5.51
N LEU A 79 2.14 -7.79 -5.96
CA LEU A 79 2.23 -8.15 -7.37
C LEU A 79 0.84 -8.23 -8.01
N VAL A 80 -0.11 -8.92 -7.34
CA VAL A 80 -1.50 -9.02 -7.82
C VAL A 80 -2.14 -7.64 -7.91
N VAL A 81 -1.95 -6.78 -6.90
CA VAL A 81 -2.48 -5.41 -6.92
C VAL A 81 -1.89 -4.60 -8.07
N LEU A 82 -0.59 -4.74 -8.37
CA LEU A 82 0.05 -4.09 -9.52
C LEU A 82 -0.54 -4.56 -10.86
N ILE A 83 -0.77 -5.86 -11.02
CA ILE A 83 -1.40 -6.42 -12.23
C ILE A 83 -2.82 -5.87 -12.39
N LEU A 84 -3.62 -5.85 -11.32
CA LEU A 84 -4.97 -5.28 -11.35
C LEU A 84 -4.95 -3.80 -11.71
N ASN A 85 -3.99 -3.04 -11.19
CA ASN A 85 -3.79 -1.64 -11.52
C ASN A 85 -3.48 -1.47 -13.02
N LEU A 86 -2.57 -2.27 -13.58
CA LEU A 86 -2.24 -2.26 -15.01
C LEU A 86 -3.45 -2.59 -15.88
N VAL A 87 -4.22 -3.63 -15.53
CA VAL A 87 -5.43 -4.01 -16.27
C VAL A 87 -6.46 -2.89 -16.24
N THR A 88 -6.65 -2.26 -15.07
CA THR A 88 -7.61 -1.17 -14.90
C THR A 88 -7.17 0.07 -15.69
N PHE A 89 -5.87 0.40 -15.67
CA PHE A 89 -5.29 1.48 -16.45
C PHE A 89 -5.45 1.25 -17.96
N LEU A 90 -5.16 0.04 -18.46
CA LEU A 90 -5.37 -0.32 -19.86
C LEU A 90 -6.83 -0.25 -20.28
N ARG A 91 -7.76 -0.59 -19.38
CA ARG A 91 -9.21 -0.48 -19.63
C ARG A 91 -9.67 0.97 -19.72
N ILE A 92 -9.09 1.86 -18.92
CA ILE A 92 -9.37 3.31 -18.98
C ILE A 92 -8.81 3.91 -20.27
N LEU A 93 -7.62 3.49 -20.72
CA LEU A 93 -7.02 3.96 -21.98
C LEU A 93 -7.67 3.43 -23.25
N LYS A 94 -8.42 2.32 -23.16
CA LYS A 94 -9.19 1.73 -24.28
C LYS A 94 -10.64 2.23 -24.36
N ILE A 95 -11.00 3.19 -23.52
CA ILE A 95 -12.11 4.13 -23.75
C ILE A 95 -11.55 5.27 -24.61
#